data_AF-A0A838KQZ2-F1
#
_entry.id   AF-A0A838KQZ2-F1
#
_cell.length_a   1.000
_cell.length_b   1.000
_cell.length_c   1.000
_cell.angle_alpha   90.00
_cell.angle_beta   90.00
_cell.angle_gamma   90.00
#
_symmetry.space_group_name_H-M   'P 1'
#
loop_
_entity.id
_entity.type
_entity.pdbx_description
1 polymer ?
#
loop_
_entity_poly.entity_id
_entity_poly.type
_entity_poly.pdbx_seq_one_letter_code
_entity_poly.pdbx_strand_id
1 'polypeptide(L)'
;MRPTPSAGDLTAGLNWTEPTFWATLDCADDERVRRLAVRGWDDEAVANALADATAARDLLPTVIRSDEAAPSTVADRILAWATPTPHR
;
A
#
# COMPACT_ATOMS: atom_id res chain seq x y z
N MET A 1 4.13 -10.35 -26.24
CA MET A 1 3.07 -10.22 -25.22
C MET A 1 3.44 -11.14 -24.08
N ARG A 2 3.75 -10.63 -22.88
CA ARG A 2 3.95 -11.50 -21.70
C ARG A 2 2.55 -11.90 -21.20
N PRO A 3 2.30 -13.16 -20.87
CA PRO A 3 0.99 -13.57 -20.37
C PRO A 3 0.67 -12.81 -19.09
N THR A 4 -0.51 -12.19 -19.04
CA THR A 4 -1.07 -11.61 -17.81
C THR A 4 -1.65 -12.77 -16.99
N PRO A 5 -1.16 -13.02 -15.77
CA PRO A 5 -1.72 -14.06 -14.93
C PRO A 5 -3.19 -13.73 -14.60
N SER A 6 -4.04 -14.75 -14.64
CA SER A 6 -5.43 -14.62 -14.24
C SER A 6 -5.56 -14.57 -12.72
N ALA A 7 -6.69 -14.07 -12.21
CA ALA A 7 -6.97 -14.11 -10.77
C ALA A 7 -6.93 -15.54 -10.19
N GLY A 8 -7.23 -16.55 -11.02
CA GLY A 8 -7.10 -17.97 -10.65
C GLY A 8 -5.64 -18.42 -10.50
N ASP A 9 -4.74 -17.92 -11.35
CA ASP A 9 -3.31 -18.23 -11.27
C ASP A 9 -2.64 -17.61 -10.03
N LEU A 10 -3.18 -16.50 -9.54
CA LEU A 10 -2.73 -15.87 -8.29
C LEU A 10 -3.21 -16.62 -7.04
N THR A 11 -4.28 -17.39 -7.14
CA THR A 11 -4.91 -18.06 -5.99
C THR A 11 -4.56 -19.55 -5.89
N ALA A 12 -4.16 -20.18 -6.99
CA ALA A 12 -3.72 -21.57 -7.03
C ALA A 12 -2.37 -21.76 -6.30
N GLY A 13 -2.44 -22.16 -5.03
CA GLY A 13 -1.28 -22.44 -4.17
C GLY A 13 -1.16 -21.52 -2.95
N LEU A 14 -2.01 -20.49 -2.85
CA LEU A 14 -2.07 -19.66 -1.65
C LEU A 14 -2.99 -20.33 -0.63
N ASN A 15 -2.38 -21.04 0.31
CA ASN A 15 -3.06 -21.52 1.50
C ASN A 15 -3.33 -20.30 2.41
N TRP A 16 -4.38 -19.54 2.11
CA TRP A 16 -4.90 -18.46 2.96
C TRP A 16 -5.56 -19.06 4.22
N THR A 17 -4.79 -19.83 4.96
CA THR A 17 -5.21 -20.56 6.17
C THR A 17 -5.19 -19.67 7.41
N GLU A 18 -4.58 -18.49 7.32
CA GLU A 18 -4.50 -17.49 8.38
C GLU A 18 -5.27 -16.22 8.00
N PRO A 19 -5.77 -15.45 8.99
CA PRO A 19 -6.47 -14.20 8.70
C PRO A 19 -5.60 -13.24 7.88
N THR A 20 -6.13 -12.78 6.74
CA THR A 20 -5.49 -11.74 5.93
C THR A 20 -5.68 -10.38 6.61
N PHE A 21 -4.57 -9.72 6.94
CA PHE A 21 -4.56 -8.35 7.46
C PHE A 21 -4.15 -7.38 6.35
N TRP A 22 -4.75 -6.19 6.36
CA TRP A 22 -4.50 -5.15 5.37
C TRP A 22 -4.03 -3.87 6.05
N ALA A 23 -3.02 -3.23 5.47
CA ALA A 23 -2.57 -1.90 5.85
C ALA A 23 -2.27 -1.06 4.59
N THR A 24 -2.53 0.24 4.68
CA THR A 24 -2.21 1.19 3.62
C THR A 24 -0.84 1.79 3.87
N LEU A 25 0.10 1.67 2.93
CA LEU A 25 1.28 2.52 2.90
C LEU A 25 0.89 3.85 2.25
N ASP A 26 0.89 4.92 3.03
CA ASP A 26 0.32 6.21 2.61
C ASP A 26 1.31 7.37 2.83
N CYS A 27 0.98 8.54 2.30
CA CYS A 27 1.66 9.82 2.52
C CYS A 27 0.66 10.97 2.50
N ALA A 28 1.09 12.17 2.84
CA ALA A 28 0.26 13.36 2.76
C ALA A 28 -0.03 13.68 1.29
N ASP A 29 -1.16 14.32 1.03
CA ASP A 29 -1.63 14.54 -0.33
C ASP A 29 -0.72 15.48 -1.12
N ASP A 30 -0.12 16.48 -0.44
CA ASP A 30 0.89 17.36 -1.02
C ASP A 30 2.17 16.59 -1.41
N GLU A 31 2.64 15.68 -0.56
CA GLU A 31 3.78 14.81 -0.84
C GLU A 31 3.47 13.83 -1.98
N ARG A 32 2.25 13.28 -2.04
CA ARG A 32 1.77 12.45 -3.15
C ARG A 32 1.82 13.24 -4.46
N VAL A 33 1.18 14.41 -4.51
CA VAL A 33 1.16 15.28 -5.69
C VAL A 33 2.58 15.58 -6.14
N ARG A 34 3.46 15.99 -5.23
CA ARG A 34 4.86 16.28 -5.52
C ARG A 34 5.58 15.09 -6.13
N ARG A 35 5.45 13.90 -5.54
CA ARG A 35 6.10 12.67 -6.02
C ARG A 35 5.59 12.22 -7.39
N LEU A 36 4.28 12.34 -7.63
CA LEU A 36 3.67 11.96 -8.91
C LEU A 36 4.02 12.95 -10.03
N ALA A 37 4.02 14.26 -9.73
CA ALA A 37 4.45 15.30 -10.67
C ALA A 37 5.91 15.09 -11.11
N VAL A 38 6.82 14.76 -10.18
CA VAL A 38 8.23 14.43 -10.50
C VAL A 38 8.34 13.20 -11.40
N ARG A 39 7.38 12.28 -11.34
CA ARG A 39 7.30 11.10 -12.22
C ARG A 39 6.65 11.39 -13.58
N GLY A 40 6.23 12.64 -13.83
CA GLY A 40 5.60 13.05 -15.08
C GLY A 40 4.14 12.60 -15.23
N TRP A 41 3.44 12.37 -14.12
CA TRP A 41 2.01 12.09 -14.17
C TRP A 41 1.24 13.37 -14.54
N ASP A 42 0.18 13.21 -15.34
CA ASP A 42 -0.73 14.29 -15.66
C ASP A 42 -1.73 14.57 -14.52
N ASP A 43 -2.43 15.69 -14.62
CA ASP A 43 -3.33 16.17 -13.57
C ASP A 43 -4.50 15.20 -13.32
N GLU A 44 -4.98 14.50 -14.37
CA GLU A 44 -6.05 13.51 -14.25
C GLU A 44 -5.57 12.29 -13.46
N ALA A 45 -4.39 11.75 -13.78
CA ALA A 45 -3.80 10.63 -13.06
C ALA A 45 -3.49 10.99 -11.59
N VAL A 46 -3.05 12.23 -11.33
CA VAL A 46 -2.85 12.72 -9.95
C VAL A 46 -4.17 12.81 -9.19
N ALA A 47 -5.23 13.34 -9.81
CA ALA A 47 -6.55 13.43 -9.20
C ALA A 47 -7.12 12.04 -8.85
N ASN A 48 -6.97 11.08 -9.77
CA ASN A 48 -7.37 9.69 -9.53
C ASN A 48 -6.59 9.06 -8.37
N ALA A 49 -5.27 9.27 -8.31
CA ALA A 49 -4.45 8.76 -7.21
C ALA A 49 -4.82 9.36 -5.85
N LEU A 50 -5.28 10.62 -5.80
CA LEU A 50 -5.79 11.26 -4.58
C LEU A 50 -7.14 10.67 -4.16
N ALA A 51 -8.04 10.41 -5.12
CA ALA A 51 -9.32 9.76 -4.85
C ALA A 51 -9.12 8.34 -4.30
N ASP A 52 -8.24 7.55 -4.93
CA ASP A 52 -7.90 6.19 -4.49
C ASP A 52 -7.35 6.18 -3.07
N ALA A 53 -6.47 7.13 -2.76
CA ALA A 53 -5.90 7.23 -1.43
C ALA A 53 -6.92 7.62 -0.35
N THR A 54 -7.85 8.50 -0.69
CA THR A 54 -8.96 8.85 0.20
C THR A 54 -9.82 7.62 0.48
N ALA A 55 -10.20 6.88 -0.57
CA ALA A 55 -10.95 5.64 -0.42
C ALA A 55 -10.19 4.58 0.40
N ALA A 56 -8.87 4.46 0.21
CA ALA A 56 -8.04 3.53 0.96
C ALA A 56 -7.97 3.88 2.47
N ARG A 57 -7.94 5.16 2.83
CA ARG A 57 -7.99 5.62 4.23
C ARG A 57 -9.33 5.29 4.89
N ASP A 58 -10.43 5.35 4.14
CA ASP A 58 -11.76 5.02 4.64
C ASP A 58 -11.97 3.51 4.80
N LEU A 59 -11.35 2.70 3.93
CA LEU A 59 -11.52 1.24 3.91
C LEU A 59 -10.59 0.50 4.87
N LEU A 60 -9.37 1.00 5.09
CA LEU A 60 -8.33 0.24 5.77
C LEU A 60 -8.01 0.83 7.15
N PRO A 61 -8.16 0.03 8.23
CA PRO A 61 -8.03 0.54 9.60
C PRO A 61 -6.59 0.85 10.01
N THR A 62 -5.60 0.32 9.28
CA THR A 62 -4.18 0.54 9.56
C THR A 62 -3.54 1.34 8.44
N VAL A 63 -2.96 2.47 8.78
CA VAL A 63 -2.19 3.32 7.85
C VAL A 63 -0.76 3.42 8.35
N ILE A 64 0.19 3.09 7.48
CA ILE A 64 1.63 3.25 7.71
C ILE A 64 2.09 4.45 6.88
N ARG A 65 2.60 5.47 7.54
CA ARG A 65 3.00 6.74 6.91
C ARG A 65 4.43 6.67 6.38
N SER A 66 4.58 6.89 5.07
CA SER A 66 5.85 6.85 4.33
C SER A 66 6.58 8.20 4.28
N ASP A 67 5.97 9.25 4.82
CA ASP A 67 6.45 10.63 4.84
C ASP A 67 6.96 11.09 6.21
N GLU A 68 6.83 10.24 7.23
CA GLU A 68 7.27 10.54 8.61
C GLU A 68 8.73 10.15 8.91
N ALA A 69 9.34 9.30 8.08
CA ALA A 69 10.66 8.74 8.35
C ALA A 69 11.39 8.33 7.06
N ALA A 70 12.68 8.02 7.20
CA ALA A 70 13.46 7.45 6.12
C ALA A 70 12.87 6.09 5.67
N PRO A 71 13.04 5.70 4.39
CA PRO A 71 12.48 4.45 3.87
C PRO A 71 12.84 3.20 4.67
N SER A 72 14.07 3.11 5.20
CA SER A 72 14.49 1.99 6.05
C SER A 72 13.67 1.89 7.33
N THR A 73 13.44 3.01 8.01
CA THR A 73 12.61 3.05 9.22
C THR A 73 11.15 2.70 8.92
N VAL A 74 10.62 3.13 7.77
CA VAL A 74 9.27 2.76 7.34
C VAL A 74 9.19 1.25 7.06
N ALA A 75 10.22 0.67 6.43
CA ALA A 75 10.31 -0.77 6.22
C ALA A 75 10.32 -1.55 7.53
N ASP A 76 11.06 -1.08 8.55
CA ASP A 76 11.05 -1.69 9.88
C ASP A 76 9.65 -1.65 10.53
N ARG A 77 8.90 -0.55 10.35
CA ARG A 77 7.50 -0.44 10.82
C ARG A 77 6.58 -1.43 10.11
N ILE A 78 6.73 -1.59 8.79
CA ILE A 78 5.97 -2.58 8.01
C ILE A 78 6.29 -3.99 8.50
N LEU A 79 7.56 -4.31 8.72
CA LEU A 79 7.99 -5.62 9.22
C LEU A 79 7.41 -5.89 10.61
N ALA A 80 7.44 -4.90 11.51
CA ALA A 80 6.86 -5.00 12.84
C ALA A 80 5.33 -5.22 12.80
N TRP A 81 4.63 -4.56 11.87
CA TRP A 81 3.19 -4.77 11.67
C TRP A 81 2.87 -6.16 11.10
N ALA A 82 3.65 -6.60 10.11
CA ALA A 82 3.43 -7.86 9.42
C ALA A 82 3.79 -9.09 10.26
N THR A 83 4.63 -8.93 11.30
CA THR A 83 5.04 -10.02 12.17
C THR A 83 4.01 -10.19 13.29
N PRO A 84 3.29 -11.32 13.36
CA PRO A 84 2.37 -11.59 14.46
C PRO A 84 3.12 -11.51 15.79
N THR A 85 2.56 -10.77 16.76
CA THR A 85 3.08 -10.85 18.13
C THR A 85 2.82 -12.27 18.63
N PRO A 86 3.84 -13.04 19.09
CA PRO A 86 3.60 -14.36 19.61
C PRO A 86 2.62 -14.26 20.78
N HIS A 87 1.49 -14.95 20.69
CA HIS A 87 0.57 -15.11 21.80
C HIS A 87 1.35 -15.73 22.97
N ARG A 88 1.46 -14.99 24.08
CA ARG A 88 1.94 -15.51 25.36
C ARG A 88 0.85 -16.33 26.04
#